data_AF-A0A2K8PI07-F1
#
_entry.id   AF-A0A2K8PI07-F1
#
_cell.length_a   1.000
_cell.length_b   1.000
_cell.length_c   1.000
_cell.angle_alpha   90.00
_cell.angle_beta   90.00
_cell.angle_gamma   90.00
#
_symmetry.space_group_name_H-M   'P 1'
#
loop_
_entity.id
_entity.type
_entity.pdbx_description
1 polymer ?
#
loop_
_entity_poly.entity_id
_entity_poly.type
_entity_poly.pdbx_seq_one_letter_code
_entity_poly.pdbx_strand_id
1 'polypeptide(L)'
;MKGVTFPAWHGKHYVTLAELVVRLGSFGLDLTWRVEFDEIVDPRCVEMEKRSADAGMDTLTLLSLTTPFLQLIDAEARGFAGDEVVVVLTEFDSSLWDVRAVDERVLSELRYHYPGAKNL
;
A
#
# COMPACT_ATOMS: atom_id res chain seq x y z
N MET A 1 -7.57 -8.80 -10.72
CA MET A 1 -6.23 -8.86 -10.09
C MET A 1 -6.10 -10.15 -9.30
N LYS A 2 -4.90 -10.71 -9.18
CA LYS A 2 -4.61 -11.74 -8.18
C LYS A 2 -4.09 -11.06 -6.91
N GLY A 3 -4.04 -11.79 -5.79
CA GLY A 3 -3.56 -11.20 -4.55
C GLY A 3 -2.74 -12.13 -3.67
N VAL A 4 -2.02 -11.51 -2.74
CA VAL A 4 -1.32 -12.15 -1.65
C VAL A 4 -1.68 -11.47 -0.33
N THR A 5 -1.69 -12.22 0.75
CA THR A 5 -1.90 -11.74 2.11
C THR A 5 -0.75 -12.15 3.01
N PHE A 6 -0.31 -11.27 3.90
CA PHE A 6 0.76 -11.55 4.86
C PHE A 6 0.61 -10.70 6.13
N PRO A 7 1.22 -11.12 7.26
CA PRO A 7 1.23 -10.34 8.50
C PRO A 7 1.80 -8.94 8.30
N ALA A 8 1.11 -7.92 8.81
CA ALA A 8 1.64 -6.57 8.84
C ALA A 8 2.83 -6.44 9.82
N TRP A 9 3.01 -7.41 10.73
CA TRP A 9 4.12 -7.46 11.68
C TRP A 9 5.10 -8.59 11.39
N HIS A 10 6.38 -8.23 11.28
CA HIS A 10 7.50 -9.15 11.20
C HIS A 10 8.38 -8.98 12.46
N GLY A 11 8.03 -9.71 13.52
CA GLY A 11 8.63 -9.53 14.83
C GLY A 11 8.20 -8.20 15.47
N LYS A 12 9.12 -7.24 15.60
CA LYS A 12 8.83 -5.89 16.12
C LYS A 12 8.67 -4.84 15.01
N HIS A 13 8.79 -5.25 13.76
CA HIS A 13 8.75 -4.39 12.60
C HIS A 13 7.36 -4.40 11.98
N TYR A 14 6.70 -3.25 11.94
CA TYR A 14 5.47 -3.07 11.17
C TYR A 14 5.84 -2.75 9.72
N VAL A 15 5.33 -3.53 8.79
CA VAL A 15 5.48 -3.30 7.36
C VAL A 15 4.59 -2.12 6.98
N THR A 16 5.22 -0.97 6.72
CA THR A 16 4.51 0.27 6.42
C THR A 16 4.01 0.31 4.97
N LEU A 17 3.03 1.19 4.70
CA LEU A 17 2.62 1.52 3.33
C LEU A 17 3.83 1.99 2.49
N ALA A 18 4.74 2.77 3.08
CA ALA A 18 5.95 3.23 2.42
C ALA A 18 6.82 2.07 1.93
N GLU A 19 7.02 1.05 2.76
CA GLU A 19 7.80 -0.12 2.40
C GLU A 19 7.16 -0.88 1.24
N LEU A 20 5.84 -1.09 1.28
CA LEU A 20 5.13 -1.76 0.19
C LEU A 20 5.27 -0.99 -1.12
N VAL A 21 5.09 0.33 -1.09
CA VAL A 21 5.24 1.20 -2.27
C VAL A 21 6.67 1.13 -2.83
N VAL A 22 7.69 1.15 -1.97
CA VAL A 22 9.10 0.96 -2.38
C VAL A 22 9.32 -0.42 -3.01
N ARG A 23 8.69 -1.47 -2.47
CA ARG A 23 8.82 -2.84 -2.99
C ARG A 23 8.15 -3.05 -4.34
N LEU A 24 7.22 -2.18 -4.74
CA LEU A 24 6.69 -2.20 -6.11
C LEU A 24 7.76 -1.85 -7.15
N GLY A 25 8.87 -1.21 -6.74
CA GLY A 25 9.96 -0.85 -7.64
C GLY A 25 9.48 0.00 -8.81
N SER A 26 9.97 -0.29 -10.02
CA SER A 26 9.61 0.46 -11.21
C SER A 26 8.12 0.38 -11.57
N PHE A 27 7.41 -0.68 -11.14
CA PHE A 27 5.98 -0.80 -11.37
C PHE A 27 5.20 0.29 -10.62
N GLY A 28 5.67 0.68 -9.43
CA GLY A 28 5.01 1.67 -8.59
C GLY A 28 5.32 3.12 -8.95
N LEU A 29 6.40 3.41 -9.70
CA LEU A 29 6.91 4.78 -9.85
C LEU A 29 5.95 5.72 -10.59
N ASP A 30 5.36 5.25 -11.69
CA ASP A 30 4.52 6.07 -12.56
C ASP A 30 3.02 5.94 -12.23
N LEU A 31 2.70 5.45 -11.03
CA LEU A 31 1.32 5.29 -10.59
C LEU A 31 0.78 6.57 -9.95
N THR A 32 -0.52 6.74 -10.10
CA THR A 32 -1.30 7.73 -9.36
C THR A 32 -2.07 7.03 -8.25
N TRP A 33 -2.00 7.57 -7.04
CA TRP A 33 -2.49 6.91 -5.83
C TRP A 33 -3.72 7.60 -5.27
N ARG A 34 -4.69 6.80 -4.85
CA ARG A 34 -5.77 7.23 -3.96
C ARG A 34 -5.73 6.38 -2.70
N VAL A 35 -5.86 7.03 -1.56
CA VAL A 35 -5.84 6.39 -0.25
C VAL A 35 -7.09 6.79 0.50
N GLU A 36 -7.76 5.79 1.06
CA GLU A 36 -8.97 5.88 1.88
C GLU A 36 -8.67 5.26 3.25
N PHE A 37 -9.15 5.85 4.34
CA PHE A 37 -8.98 5.32 5.69
C PHE A 37 -10.34 5.21 6.38
N ASP A 38 -10.65 4.02 6.92
CA ASP A 38 -11.80 3.83 7.78
C ASP A 38 -11.48 4.28 9.23
N GLU A 39 -10.21 4.20 9.64
CA GLU A 39 -9.73 4.70 10.93
C GLU A 39 -8.54 5.68 10.80
N ILE A 40 -8.72 6.89 11.34
CA ILE A 40 -7.70 7.93 11.36
C ILE A 40 -6.93 7.89 12.68
N VAL A 41 -5.73 7.31 12.63
CA VAL A 41 -4.83 7.19 13.79
C VAL A 41 -3.71 8.24 13.82
N ASP A 42 -3.51 8.98 12.74
CA ASP A 42 -2.46 9.99 12.59
C ASP A 42 -2.95 11.18 11.72
N PRO A 43 -2.61 12.44 12.05
CA PRO A 43 -2.96 13.59 11.22
C PRO A 43 -2.48 13.50 9.76
N ARG A 44 -1.42 12.74 9.49
CA ARG A 44 -0.93 12.48 8.13
C ARG A 44 -1.94 11.70 7.27
N CYS A 45 -2.81 10.89 7.87
CA CYS A 45 -3.90 10.21 7.15
C CYS A 45 -4.88 11.25 6.56
N VAL A 46 -5.22 12.28 7.34
CA VAL A 46 -6.09 13.38 6.86
C VAL A 46 -5.47 14.10 5.67
N GLU A 47 -4.17 14.40 5.72
CA GLU A 47 -3.49 15.03 4.59
C GLU A 47 -3.43 14.09 3.37
N MET A 48 -3.22 12.78 3.58
CA MET A 48 -3.26 11.80 2.49
C MET A 48 -4.64 11.71 1.84
N GLU A 49 -5.74 11.63 2.59
CA GLU A 49 -7.10 11.63 2.04
C GLU A 49 -7.39 12.92 1.25
N LYS A 50 -6.99 14.06 1.81
CA LYS A 50 -7.18 15.33 1.13
C LYS A 50 -6.43 15.38 -0.20
N ARG A 51 -5.22 14.83 -0.26
CA ARG A 51 -4.40 14.76 -1.49
C ARG A 51 -4.91 13.70 -2.46
N SER A 52 -5.64 12.69 -1.97
CA SER A 52 -6.23 11.63 -2.81
C SER A 52 -7.57 12.02 -3.43
N ALA A 53 -8.28 13.00 -2.86
CA ALA A 53 -9.68 13.34 -3.18
C ALA A 53 -9.97 13.77 -4.64
N ASP A 54 -8.96 14.08 -5.45
CA ASP A 54 -9.13 14.54 -6.84
C ASP A 54 -8.46 13.57 -7.86
N ALA A 55 -7.47 14.06 -8.60
CA ALA A 55 -6.71 13.28 -9.58
C ALA A 55 -5.90 12.15 -8.93
N GLY A 56 -5.78 12.13 -7.59
CA GLY A 56 -4.84 11.30 -6.85
C GLY A 56 -3.49 11.99 -6.71
N MET A 57 -2.55 11.29 -6.06
CA MET A 57 -1.19 11.79 -5.81
C MET A 57 -0.15 10.91 -6.49
N ASP A 58 0.98 11.49 -6.90
CA ASP A 58 2.10 10.70 -7.42
C ASP A 58 2.79 9.89 -6.31
N THR A 59 3.55 8.87 -6.70
CA THR A 59 4.24 7.96 -5.79
C THR A 59 5.24 8.65 -4.87
N LEU A 60 5.92 9.71 -5.32
CA LEU A 60 6.88 10.43 -4.47
C LEU A 60 6.15 11.27 -3.41
N THR A 61 5.03 11.89 -3.79
CA THR A 61 4.13 12.56 -2.85
C THR A 61 3.61 11.58 -1.80
N LEU A 62 3.14 10.39 -2.20
CA LEU A 62 2.69 9.36 -1.25
C LEU A 62 3.82 8.97 -0.28
N LEU A 63 5.01 8.67 -0.79
CA LEU A 63 6.17 8.31 0.03
C LEU A 63 6.56 9.41 1.03
N SER A 64 6.39 10.69 0.66
CA SER A 64 6.67 11.82 1.55
C SER A 64 5.71 11.90 2.75
N LEU A 65 4.50 11.36 2.62
CA LEU A 65 3.46 11.36 3.65
C LEU A 65 3.50 10.10 4.54
N THR A 66 4.04 9.00 4.03
CA THR A 66 4.14 7.71 4.72
C THR A 66 5.45 7.52 5.53
N THR A 67 6.12 8.61 5.89
CA THR A 67 7.44 8.59 6.57
C THR A 67 7.46 7.78 7.87
N PRO A 68 8.63 7.19 8.21
CA PRO A 68 8.92 5.75 8.04
C PRO A 68 8.32 4.83 9.11
N PHE A 69 7.44 5.35 9.96
CA PHE A 69 6.83 4.60 11.07
C PHE A 69 5.33 4.84 11.15
N LEU A 70 4.71 5.28 10.04
CA LEU A 70 3.28 5.45 10.00
C LEU A 70 2.62 4.07 9.96
N GLN A 71 2.01 3.70 11.08
CA GLN A 71 1.12 2.56 11.19
C GLN A 71 -0.28 2.99 10.76
N LEU A 72 -0.92 2.16 9.94
CA LEU A 72 -2.28 2.38 9.47
C LEU A 72 -3.22 1.36 10.13
N ILE A 73 -4.49 1.76 10.27
CA ILE A 73 -5.59 0.89 10.71
C ILE A 73 -6.70 1.03 9.67
N ASP A 74 -7.13 -0.10 9.10
CA ASP A 74 -8.25 -0.21 8.17
C ASP A 74 -8.16 0.83 7.05
N ALA A 75 -7.17 0.65 6.18
CA ALA A 75 -6.84 1.59 5.12
C ALA A 75 -6.67 0.90 3.77
N GLU A 76 -7.05 1.58 2.69
CA GLU A 76 -6.87 1.06 1.34
C GLU A 76 -6.15 2.09 0.45
N ALA A 77 -5.01 1.68 -0.11
CA ALA A 77 -4.26 2.45 -1.10
C ALA A 77 -4.39 1.80 -2.49
N ARG A 78 -5.04 2.50 -3.41
CA ARG A 78 -5.24 2.08 -4.82
C ARG A 78 -4.25 2.82 -5.72
N GLY A 79 -3.46 2.08 -6.49
CA GLY A 79 -2.55 2.61 -7.51
C GLY A 79 -3.11 2.45 -8.92
N PHE A 80 -3.12 3.55 -9.67
CA PHE A 80 -3.72 3.68 -10.98
C PHE A 80 -2.68 3.90 -12.08
N ALA A 81 -2.88 3.25 -13.22
CA ALA A 81 -2.20 3.56 -14.48
C ALA A 81 -3.23 4.17 -15.45
N GLY A 82 -3.25 5.50 -15.55
CA GLY A 82 -4.40 6.20 -16.15
C GLY A 82 -5.64 6.02 -15.28
N ASP A 83 -6.74 5.55 -15.87
CA ASP A 83 -8.00 5.31 -15.16
C ASP A 83 -8.14 3.87 -14.60
N GLU A 84 -7.18 2.99 -14.89
CA GLU A 84 -7.22 1.58 -14.47
C GLU A 84 -6.51 1.36 -13.14
N VAL A 85 -7.20 0.70 -12.19
CA VAL A 85 -6.58 0.23 -10.95
C VAL A 85 -5.70 -0.98 -11.26
N VAL A 86 -4.40 -0.83 -11.05
CA VAL A 86 -3.40 -1.87 -11.34
C VAL A 86 -2.81 -2.51 -10.09
N VAL A 87 -2.94 -1.86 -8.94
CA VAL A 87 -2.55 -2.38 -7.62
C VAL A 87 -3.45 -1.84 -6.53
N VAL A 88 -3.73 -2.68 -5.52
CA VAL A 88 -4.46 -2.31 -4.30
C VAL A 88 -3.69 -2.88 -3.12
N LEU A 89 -3.41 -2.03 -2.13
CA LEU A 89 -2.78 -2.36 -0.86
C LEU A 89 -3.80 -2.09 0.24
N THR A 90 -4.31 -3.14 0.87
CA THR A 90 -5.33 -3.06 1.92
C THR A 90 -4.74 -3.48 3.26
N GLU A 91 -4.86 -2.61 4.25
CA GLU A 91 -4.48 -2.83 5.64
C GLU A 91 -5.72 -3.27 6.44
N PHE A 92 -5.57 -4.25 7.33
CA PHE A 92 -6.65 -4.72 8.20
C PHE A 92 -6.23 -4.73 9.68
N ASP A 93 -6.84 -3.87 10.49
CA ASP A 93 -6.69 -3.81 11.95
C ASP A 93 -5.22 -3.85 12.42
N SER A 94 -4.31 -3.22 11.67
CA SER A 94 -2.86 -3.30 11.93
C SER A 94 -2.27 -4.71 11.94
N SER A 95 -2.95 -5.71 11.40
CA SER A 95 -2.62 -7.13 11.56
C SER A 95 -2.13 -7.78 10.27
N LEU A 96 -2.69 -7.37 9.13
CA LEU A 96 -2.48 -7.99 7.83
C LEU A 96 -2.40 -6.94 6.73
N TRP A 97 -1.61 -7.25 5.71
CA TRP A 97 -1.69 -6.59 4.42
C TRP A 97 -2.22 -7.57 3.39
N ASP A 98 -3.24 -7.15 2.67
CA ASP A 98 -3.65 -7.75 1.40
C ASP A 98 -3.11 -6.89 0.25
N VAL A 99 -2.38 -7.52 -0.66
CA VAL A 99 -1.89 -6.86 -1.87
C VAL A 99 -2.46 -7.55 -3.08
N ARG A 100 -3.21 -6.80 -3.90
CA ARG A 100 -3.72 -7.26 -5.19
C ARG A 100 -3.03 -6.48 -6.30
N ALA A 101 -2.58 -7.17 -7.34
CA ALA A 101 -1.93 -6.54 -8.49
C ALA A 101 -2.33 -7.23 -9.81
N VAL A 102 -2.25 -6.48 -10.90
CA VAL A 102 -2.40 -7.04 -12.26
C VAL A 102 -1.15 -7.78 -12.72
N ASP A 103 0.03 -7.39 -12.22
CA ASP A 103 1.32 -7.99 -12.57
C ASP A 103 1.75 -9.03 -11.51
N GLU A 104 1.87 -10.30 -11.91
CA GLU A 104 2.31 -11.39 -11.02
C GLU A 104 3.75 -11.20 -10.53
N ARG A 105 4.58 -10.43 -11.23
CA ARG A 105 5.96 -10.13 -10.79
C ARG A 105 5.97 -9.35 -9.48
N VAL A 106 5.03 -8.42 -9.30
CA VAL A 106 4.83 -7.70 -8.05
C VAL A 106 4.50 -8.67 -6.92
N LEU A 107 3.54 -9.57 -7.14
CA LEU A 107 3.13 -10.56 -6.14
C LEU A 107 4.27 -11.54 -5.80
N SER A 108 5.07 -11.92 -6.79
CA SER A 108 6.23 -12.81 -6.60
C SER A 108 7.32 -12.14 -5.76
N GLU A 109 7.58 -10.85 -5.99
CA GLU A 109 8.53 -10.06 -5.20
C GLU A 109 8.08 -9.96 -3.73
N LEU A 110 6.78 -9.74 -3.49
CA LEU A 110 6.22 -9.70 -2.14
C LEU A 110 6.31 -11.07 -1.45
N ARG A 111 6.02 -12.18 -2.14
CA ARG A 111 6.20 -13.53 -1.58
C ARG A 111 7.65 -13.82 -1.21
N TYR A 112 8.60 -13.31 -1.98
CA TYR A 112 10.03 -13.45 -1.69
C TYR A 112 10.43 -12.66 -0.44
N HIS A 113 9.91 -11.44 -0.28
CA HIS A 113 10.27 -10.55 0.83
C HIS A 113 9.51 -10.80 2.14
N TYR A 114 8.31 -11.36 2.07
CA TYR A 114 7.46 -11.61 3.23
C TYR A 114 7.19 -13.12 3.37
N PRO A 115 8.11 -13.86 4.05
CA PRO A 115 7.92 -15.28 4.32
C PRO A 115 6.61 -15.52 5.09
N GLY A 116 5.76 -16.40 4.55
CA GLY A 116 4.43 -16.66 5.10
C GLY A 116 3.29 -16.01 4.31
N ALA A 117 3.61 -15.24 3.26
CA ALA A 117 2.61 -14.75 2.32
C ALA A 117 1.83 -15.90 1.68
N LYS A 118 0.51 -15.77 1.63
CA LYS A 118 -0.43 -16.73 1.04
C LYS A 118 -1.18 -16.10 -0.11
N ASN A 119 -1.68 -16.90 -1.04
CA ASN A 119 -2.56 -16.39 -2.09
C ASN A 119 -3.94 -16.07 -1.52
N LEU A 120 -4.54 -15.00 -2.04
CA LEU A 120 -5.94 -14.61 -1.83
C LEU A 120 -6.85 -15.25 -2.88
#